data_AF-A0A182UTZ9-F1
#
_entry.id   AF-A0A182UTZ9-F1
#
_cell.length_a   1.000
_cell.length_b   1.000
_cell.length_c   1.000
_cell.angle_alpha   90.00
_cell.angle_beta   90.00
_cell.angle_gamma   90.00
#
_symmetry.space_group_name_H-M   'P 1'
#
loop_
_entity.id
_entity.type
_entity.pdbx_description
1 polymer ?
#
loop_
_entity_poly.entity_id
_entity_poly.type
_entity_poly.pdbx_seq_one_letter_code
_entity_poly.pdbx_strand_id
1 'polypeptide(L)'
;MAKLDYLQYKLFGMESAMKEDRETIEQKLSGAISQMSQMIGQNLTALNTQTNKMLTEETANTHHERMRNEIRMLLSKQDFALFMTASGLNLRSVSLRSCKKNPSKRWGKYLIQPSENDEPFLGYCEQTAFGGGWLVVQHRYDGSVDFYRNWTEYRNGFGSVDGEFWLGLGKLHQITSARKHELLVELKDSDGKYIYARYSKFEIGNEEEQYELKTLGSYTGTAGDSLTYHEGKKFKTKHWSTDEISMIPSNLACQGAWWYMRGFEQNETTSSLTGYGYELLTAKLEYIQYKLIEMDYTMKEDREAIEQKLSEQKSLSNGLLWAIDQKLSGAISQLTQTIGHNLTTLQTQSNEMLSQQMACANHEQMRREIQTLAPKKDRDHFRASSPFTKMQTSYRACKEEPSKESGKYLIQPTANDEPFLGYCEQTAFGGGWLVFQHRFNGSVDFYRNWIEYRNGFGSVDAEFWLGLEHLHRVTSTRSHELLIELKDFEGNYIYARYSEFEIGSEAEQYPLKKLGTYTGTAKDGLTYHKGMKFSTKDRDNDGYTSKNCAEDCGGAWWYNACFHANLNARYNNAEDTKAIVWHKYKSSYTGLAYTRMMIREV
;
A
#
# COMPACT_ATOMS: atom_id res chain seq x y z
N MET A 1 -14.55 15.40 58.33
CA MET A 1 -15.33 14.58 57.38
C MET A 1 -16.07 15.47 56.39
N ALA A 2 -17.07 16.27 56.79
CA ALA A 2 -17.86 17.11 55.86
C ALA A 2 -17.07 18.02 54.87
N LYS A 3 -15.88 18.51 55.24
CA LYS A 3 -15.01 19.32 54.33
C LYS A 3 -14.21 18.48 53.33
N LEU A 4 -13.82 17.25 53.70
CA LEU A 4 -13.19 16.31 52.79
C LEU A 4 -14.22 15.80 51.77
N ASP A 5 -15.44 15.54 52.24
CA ASP A 5 -16.58 15.18 51.39
C ASP A 5 -16.91 16.31 50.39
N TYR A 6 -16.81 17.58 50.81
CA TYR A 6 -17.03 18.72 49.91
C TYR A 6 -15.94 18.86 48.83
N LEU A 7 -14.67 18.61 49.17
CA LEU A 7 -13.57 18.63 48.20
C LEU A 7 -13.63 17.43 47.25
N GLN A 8 -13.97 16.24 47.74
CA GLN A 8 -14.26 15.08 46.89
C GLN A 8 -15.44 15.36 45.96
N TYR A 9 -16.50 16.01 46.47
CA TYR A 9 -17.65 16.41 45.65
C TYR A 9 -17.27 17.41 44.56
N LYS A 10 -16.44 18.41 44.85
CA LYS A 10 -15.94 19.37 43.85
C LYS A 10 -14.96 18.74 42.85
N LEU A 11 -14.06 17.86 43.30
CA LEU A 11 -13.14 17.12 42.42
C LEU A 11 -13.92 16.21 41.47
N PHE A 12 -14.94 15.51 41.99
CA PHE A 12 -15.87 14.71 41.20
C PHE A 12 -16.65 15.56 40.19
N GLY A 13 -17.05 16.79 40.57
CA GLY A 13 -17.66 17.75 39.65
C GLY A 13 -16.73 18.20 38.52
N MET A 14 -15.43 18.36 38.79
CA MET A 14 -14.44 18.69 37.76
C MET A 14 -14.13 17.51 36.84
N GLU A 15 -14.00 16.29 37.40
CA GLU A 15 -13.86 15.06 36.61
C GLU A 15 -15.07 14.84 35.72
N SER A 16 -16.27 15.15 36.21
CA SER A 16 -17.51 15.08 35.44
C SER A 16 -17.52 16.10 34.30
N ALA A 17 -17.12 17.36 34.55
CA ALA A 17 -17.05 18.39 33.51
C ALA A 17 -15.99 18.07 32.43
N MET A 18 -14.81 17.57 32.82
CA MET A 18 -13.78 17.13 31.87
C MET A 18 -14.23 15.91 31.06
N LYS A 19 -15.03 15.02 31.66
CA LYS A 19 -15.65 13.89 30.98
C LYS A 19 -16.70 14.35 29.97
N GLU A 20 -17.51 15.35 30.32
CA GLU A 20 -18.52 15.95 29.43
C GLU A 20 -17.88 16.68 28.24
N ASP A 21 -16.79 17.43 28.46
CA ASP A 21 -16.02 18.05 27.38
C ASP A 21 -15.39 17.00 26.46
N ARG A 22 -14.85 15.91 27.03
CA ARG A 22 -14.31 14.78 26.26
C ARG A 22 -15.39 14.08 25.45
N GLU A 23 -16.54 13.80 26.04
CA GLU A 23 -17.69 13.21 25.35
C GLU A 23 -18.17 14.12 24.22
N THR A 24 -18.20 15.44 24.43
CA THR A 24 -18.55 16.43 23.39
C THR A 24 -17.55 16.41 22.22
N ILE A 25 -16.26 16.28 22.49
CA ILE A 25 -15.21 16.15 21.46
C ILE A 25 -15.36 14.81 20.71
N GLU A 26 -15.53 13.70 21.43
CA GLU A 26 -15.73 12.37 20.84
C GLU A 26 -17.01 12.35 19.97
N GLN A 27 -18.08 13.03 20.39
CA GLN A 27 -19.33 13.13 19.65
C GLN A 27 -19.18 13.99 18.39
N LYS A 28 -18.45 15.11 18.45
CA LYS A 28 -18.12 15.94 17.27
C LYS A 28 -17.20 15.22 16.29
N LEU A 29 -16.19 14.50 16.79
CA LEU A 29 -15.27 13.70 15.97
C LEU A 29 -16.03 12.54 15.30
N SER A 30 -16.91 11.86 16.03
CA SER A 30 -17.81 10.84 15.50
C SER A 30 -18.75 11.41 14.43
N GLY A 31 -19.30 12.61 14.65
CA GLY A 31 -20.09 13.33 13.66
C GLY A 31 -19.32 13.63 12.37
N ALA A 32 -18.09 14.12 12.48
CA ALA A 32 -17.22 14.39 11.32
C ALA A 32 -16.83 13.10 10.57
N ILE A 33 -16.50 12.02 11.29
CA ILE A 33 -16.22 10.70 10.72
C ILE A 33 -17.45 10.13 10.02
N SER A 34 -18.64 10.32 10.60
CA SER A 34 -19.92 9.89 10.03
C SER A 34 -20.24 10.65 8.74
N GLN A 35 -20.09 11.98 8.72
CA GLN A 35 -20.27 12.80 7.52
C GLN A 35 -19.29 12.40 6.41
N MET A 36 -18.02 12.13 6.76
CA MET A 36 -17.01 11.70 5.80
C MET A 36 -17.32 10.29 5.25
N SER A 37 -17.75 9.37 6.10
CA SER A 37 -18.18 8.02 5.72
C SER A 37 -19.42 8.06 4.82
N GLN A 38 -20.36 8.98 5.08
CA GLN A 38 -21.55 9.17 4.27
C GLN A 38 -21.23 9.74 2.89
N MET A 39 -20.32 10.73 2.80
CA MET A 39 -19.82 11.24 1.51
C MET A 39 -19.08 10.17 0.70
N ILE A 40 -18.21 9.40 1.35
CA ILE A 40 -17.48 8.29 0.73
C ILE A 40 -18.48 7.22 0.25
N GLY A 41 -19.46 6.86 1.08
CA GLY A 41 -20.51 5.90 0.74
C GLY A 41 -21.39 6.37 -0.43
N GLN A 42 -21.79 7.64 -0.47
CA GLN A 42 -22.56 8.21 -1.58
C GLN A 42 -21.76 8.18 -2.89
N ASN A 43 -20.47 8.53 -2.85
CA ASN A 43 -19.59 8.46 -4.03
C ASN A 43 -19.35 7.02 -4.49
N LEU A 44 -19.12 6.07 -3.57
CA LEU A 44 -19.02 4.64 -3.88
C LEU A 44 -20.32 4.07 -4.42
N THR A 45 -21.47 4.53 -3.94
CA THR A 45 -22.78 4.08 -4.43
C THR A 45 -23.04 4.64 -5.82
N ALA A 46 -22.74 5.92 -6.07
CA ALA A 46 -22.83 6.53 -7.40
C ALA A 46 -21.90 5.82 -8.40
N LEU A 47 -20.66 5.51 -7.98
CA LEU A 47 -19.70 4.72 -8.74
C LEU A 47 -20.26 3.33 -9.03
N ASN A 48 -20.79 2.63 -8.04
CA ASN A 48 -21.35 1.29 -8.19
C ASN A 48 -22.60 1.30 -9.08
N THR A 49 -23.47 2.31 -8.96
CA THR A 49 -24.65 2.46 -9.84
C THR A 49 -24.26 2.76 -11.28
N GLN A 50 -23.22 3.57 -11.51
CA GLN A 50 -22.73 3.88 -12.86
C GLN A 50 -21.98 2.70 -13.49
N THR A 51 -21.18 1.98 -12.71
CA THR A 51 -20.50 0.73 -13.08
C THR A 51 -21.51 -0.38 -13.33
N ASN A 52 -22.55 -0.52 -12.51
CA ASN A 52 -23.62 -1.48 -12.71
C ASN A 52 -24.50 -1.12 -13.90
N LYS A 53 -24.80 0.17 -14.16
CA LYS A 53 -25.46 0.60 -15.39
C LYS A 53 -24.64 0.32 -16.66
N MET A 54 -23.31 0.31 -16.55
CA MET A 54 -22.41 -0.10 -17.65
C MET A 54 -22.26 -1.63 -17.75
N LEU A 55 -22.49 -2.38 -16.67
CA LEU A 55 -22.44 -3.85 -16.62
C LEU A 55 -23.78 -4.51 -16.95
N THR A 56 -24.93 -3.84 -16.74
CA THR A 56 -26.26 -4.34 -17.07
C THR A 56 -26.77 -3.76 -18.39
N GLU A 57 -26.35 -4.39 -19.48
CA GLU A 57 -27.19 -4.82 -20.61
C GLU A 57 -28.33 -3.93 -21.11
N GLU A 58 -28.11 -3.34 -22.29
CA GLU A 58 -29.14 -3.39 -23.35
C GLU A 58 -28.58 -3.87 -24.71
N THR A 59 -27.28 -4.12 -24.85
CA THR A 59 -26.67 -4.49 -26.15
C THR A 59 -25.81 -5.77 -26.14
N ALA A 60 -25.29 -6.22 -24.99
CA ALA A 60 -24.41 -7.40 -24.93
C ALA A 60 -25.16 -8.75 -24.84
N ASN A 61 -26.41 -8.75 -24.37
CA ASN A 61 -27.06 -9.98 -23.92
C ASN A 61 -27.68 -10.83 -25.04
N THR A 62 -28.18 -10.17 -26.09
CA THR A 62 -28.79 -10.84 -27.25
C THR A 62 -27.77 -11.62 -28.06
N HIS A 63 -26.49 -11.22 -28.01
CA HIS A 63 -25.41 -11.91 -28.72
C HIS A 63 -24.82 -13.05 -27.89
N HIS A 64 -24.71 -12.87 -26.56
CA HIS A 64 -24.20 -13.89 -25.64
C HIS A 64 -25.11 -15.12 -25.53
N GLU A 65 -26.45 -14.96 -25.54
CA GLU A 65 -27.41 -16.08 -25.55
C GLU A 65 -27.34 -16.88 -26.87
N ARG A 66 -27.18 -16.20 -28.00
CA ARG A 66 -27.02 -16.84 -29.31
C ARG A 66 -25.75 -17.68 -29.38
N MET A 67 -24.65 -17.13 -28.87
CA MET A 67 -23.35 -17.80 -28.80
C MET A 67 -23.34 -18.94 -27.76
N ARG A 68 -24.04 -18.80 -26.62
CA ARG A 68 -24.20 -19.88 -25.62
C ARG A 68 -24.93 -21.09 -26.19
N ASN A 69 -25.96 -20.87 -27.00
CA ASN A 69 -26.75 -21.93 -27.62
C ASN A 69 -26.00 -22.63 -28.76
N GLU A 70 -25.09 -21.94 -29.46
CA GLU A 70 -24.18 -22.53 -30.45
C GLU A 70 -23.01 -23.30 -29.79
N ILE A 71 -22.44 -22.79 -28.69
CA ILE A 71 -21.39 -23.45 -27.90
C ILE A 71 -21.90 -24.74 -27.24
N ARG A 72 -23.16 -24.76 -26.77
CA ARG A 72 -23.80 -25.98 -26.22
C ARG A 72 -23.96 -27.09 -27.26
N MET A 73 -24.02 -26.72 -28.54
CA MET A 73 -24.13 -27.64 -29.66
C MET A 73 -22.78 -28.20 -30.11
N LEU A 74 -21.68 -27.50 -29.81
CA LEU A 74 -20.33 -27.80 -30.33
C LEU A 74 -19.37 -28.48 -29.33
N LEU A 75 -19.70 -28.54 -28.03
CA LEU A 75 -18.83 -29.13 -27.02
C LEU A 75 -19.28 -30.54 -26.61
N SER A 76 -18.85 -31.55 -27.37
CA SER A 76 -18.66 -32.89 -26.81
C SER A 76 -17.42 -32.85 -25.90
N LYS A 77 -17.47 -33.58 -24.77
CA LYS A 77 -16.65 -33.41 -23.55
C LYS A 77 -15.11 -33.55 -23.68
N GLN A 78 -14.51 -33.58 -24.87
CA GLN A 78 -13.12 -33.99 -25.03
C GLN A 78 -12.07 -32.85 -25.12
N ASP A 79 -12.43 -31.63 -25.53
CA ASP A 79 -11.42 -30.62 -25.90
C ASP A 79 -11.15 -29.52 -24.85
N PHE A 80 -11.83 -29.53 -23.71
CA PHE A 80 -11.61 -28.54 -22.65
C PHE A 80 -10.20 -28.66 -22.01
N ALA A 81 -9.59 -29.84 -22.07
CA ALA A 81 -8.25 -30.09 -21.54
C ALA A 81 -7.14 -29.43 -22.37
N LEU A 82 -7.36 -29.22 -23.68
CA LEU A 82 -6.37 -28.67 -24.61
C LEU A 82 -6.26 -27.14 -24.53
N PHE A 83 -7.35 -26.47 -24.15
CA PHE A 83 -7.43 -25.02 -24.02
C PHE A 83 -6.60 -24.49 -22.84
N MET A 84 -6.52 -25.27 -21.75
CA MET A 84 -5.81 -24.87 -20.53
C MET A 84 -4.28 -24.95 -20.67
N THR A 85 -3.76 -25.84 -21.52
CA THR A 85 -2.32 -26.01 -21.73
C THR A 85 -1.70 -24.95 -22.64
N ALA A 86 -2.48 -24.30 -23.50
CA ALA A 86 -1.98 -23.31 -24.45
C ALA A 86 -1.82 -21.89 -23.85
N SER A 87 -2.34 -21.63 -22.64
CA SER A 87 -2.54 -20.28 -22.12
C SER A 87 -1.44 -19.76 -21.17
N GLY A 88 -0.40 -20.54 -20.84
CA GLY A 88 0.78 -20.08 -20.09
C GLY A 88 0.55 -19.56 -18.66
N LEU A 89 -0.69 -19.48 -18.18
CA LEU A 89 -1.05 -19.20 -16.79
C LEU A 89 -0.59 -20.36 -15.90
N ASN A 90 0.54 -20.20 -15.22
CA ASN A 90 1.04 -21.20 -14.26
C ASN A 90 0.31 -21.09 -12.90
N LEU A 91 -1.02 -21.00 -12.94
CA LEU A 91 -1.89 -21.42 -11.85
C LEU A 91 -2.11 -22.91 -12.05
N ARG A 92 -1.55 -23.76 -11.19
CA ARG A 92 -1.76 -25.21 -11.27
C ARG A 92 -3.25 -25.47 -11.07
N SER A 93 -3.93 -25.71 -12.19
CA SER A 93 -5.37 -25.54 -12.43
C SER A 93 -6.26 -26.61 -11.81
N VAL A 94 -5.99 -27.02 -10.58
CA VAL A 94 -6.87 -27.91 -9.83
C VAL A 94 -7.15 -27.25 -8.50
N SER A 95 -8.40 -26.79 -8.30
CA SER A 95 -8.89 -26.42 -6.98
C SER A 95 -8.67 -27.62 -6.05
N LEU A 96 -7.78 -27.47 -5.08
CA LEU A 96 -7.45 -28.52 -4.15
C LEU A 96 -8.48 -28.53 -3.02
N ARG A 97 -9.02 -29.71 -2.73
CA ARG A 97 -9.89 -29.89 -1.55
C ARG A 97 -9.17 -29.61 -0.23
N SER A 98 -7.85 -29.76 -0.19
CA SER A 98 -6.98 -29.36 0.93
C SER A 98 -5.51 -29.46 0.51
N CYS A 99 -4.63 -28.77 1.24
CA CYS A 99 -3.18 -28.87 1.05
C CYS A 99 -2.64 -30.30 1.20
N LYS A 100 -3.25 -31.14 2.04
CA LYS A 100 -2.90 -32.56 2.19
C LYS A 100 -3.16 -33.39 0.93
N LYS A 101 -4.12 -32.98 0.10
CA LYS A 101 -4.44 -33.62 -1.18
C LYS A 101 -3.63 -33.07 -2.34
N ASN A 102 -2.66 -32.18 -2.08
CA ASN A 102 -1.75 -31.67 -3.09
C ASN A 102 -0.88 -32.81 -3.66
N PRO A 103 -1.08 -33.23 -4.92
CA PRO A 103 -0.31 -34.34 -5.50
C PRO A 103 1.17 -33.99 -5.69
N SER A 104 1.50 -32.70 -5.77
CA SER A 104 2.89 -32.26 -5.96
C SER A 104 3.72 -32.29 -4.68
N LYS A 105 3.08 -32.35 -3.50
CA LYS A 105 3.73 -32.19 -2.18
C LYS A 105 4.72 -31.01 -2.09
N ARG A 106 4.57 -30.00 -2.95
CA ARG A 106 5.36 -28.78 -2.92
C ARG A 106 4.65 -27.72 -2.08
N TRP A 107 5.43 -26.97 -1.32
CA TRP A 107 4.95 -25.80 -0.63
C TRP A 107 4.69 -24.66 -1.63
N GLY A 108 3.78 -23.74 -1.29
CA GLY A 108 3.45 -22.58 -2.12
C GLY A 108 1.95 -22.32 -2.24
N LYS A 109 1.60 -21.49 -3.23
CA LYS A 109 0.24 -20.94 -3.41
C LYS A 109 -0.64 -21.86 -4.25
N TYR A 110 -1.86 -22.12 -3.78
CA TYR A 110 -2.85 -22.97 -4.46
C TYR A 110 -4.25 -22.41 -4.28
N LEU A 111 -5.13 -22.67 -5.26
CA LEU A 111 -6.57 -22.46 -5.07
C LEU A 111 -7.12 -23.60 -4.22
N ILE A 112 -7.73 -23.24 -3.09
CA ILE A 112 -8.35 -24.15 -2.15
C ILE A 112 -9.86 -24.02 -2.28
N GLN A 113 -10.53 -25.16 -2.47
CA GLN A 113 -11.98 -25.25 -2.58
C GLN A 113 -12.46 -26.38 -1.65
N PRO A 114 -12.92 -26.05 -0.42
CA PRO A 114 -13.26 -27.06 0.58
C PRO A 114 -14.41 -28.00 0.15
N SER A 115 -15.44 -27.47 -0.52
CA SER A 115 -16.59 -28.20 -1.08
C SER A 115 -16.86 -27.80 -2.54
N GLU A 116 -17.60 -28.62 -3.29
CA GLU A 116 -17.91 -28.33 -4.70
C GLU A 116 -18.76 -27.07 -4.90
N ASN A 117 -19.53 -26.69 -3.88
CA ASN A 117 -20.39 -25.50 -3.88
C ASN A 117 -19.67 -24.26 -3.33
N ASP A 118 -18.44 -24.42 -2.83
CA ASP A 118 -17.67 -23.33 -2.26
C ASP A 118 -16.94 -22.56 -3.35
N GLU A 119 -16.88 -21.23 -3.22
CA GLU A 119 -15.98 -20.43 -4.04
C GLU A 119 -14.51 -20.74 -3.68
N PRO A 120 -13.66 -21.08 -4.67
CA PRO A 120 -12.23 -21.29 -4.43
C PRO A 120 -11.55 -20.01 -3.95
N PHE A 121 -10.64 -20.12 -2.97
CA PHE A 121 -9.82 -19.01 -2.51
C PHE A 121 -8.33 -19.35 -2.55
N LEU A 122 -7.48 -18.33 -2.64
CA LEU A 122 -6.03 -18.50 -2.62
C LEU A 122 -5.55 -18.85 -1.21
N GLY A 123 -4.84 -19.97 -1.07
CA GLY A 123 -4.23 -20.42 0.18
C GLY A 123 -2.76 -20.77 0.00
N TYR A 124 -1.99 -20.66 1.08
CA TYR A 124 -0.60 -21.09 1.11
C TYR A 124 -0.49 -22.46 1.77
N CYS A 125 0.01 -23.44 1.01
CA CYS A 125 0.23 -24.78 1.49
C CYS A 125 1.66 -24.96 1.99
N GLU A 126 1.81 -25.36 3.25
CA GLU A 126 3.07 -25.78 3.83
C GLU A 126 3.17 -27.32 3.84
N GLN A 127 4.29 -27.84 3.34
CA GLN A 127 4.49 -29.27 3.04
C GLN A 127 5.71 -29.88 3.74
N THR A 128 6.48 -29.09 4.47
CA THR A 128 7.72 -29.52 5.13
C THR A 128 7.53 -29.79 6.62
N ALA A 129 6.81 -28.91 7.32
CA ALA A 129 6.56 -29.02 8.75
C ALA A 129 5.60 -30.18 9.10
N PHE A 130 5.91 -30.95 10.15
CA PHE A 130 5.03 -31.97 10.77
C PHE A 130 4.32 -32.95 9.81
N GLY A 131 5.01 -33.40 8.75
CA GLY A 131 4.47 -34.37 7.78
C GLY A 131 3.70 -33.74 6.60
N GLY A 132 3.62 -32.41 6.56
CA GLY A 132 3.12 -31.63 5.43
C GLY A 132 1.61 -31.69 5.22
N GLY A 133 1.11 -30.79 4.36
CA GLY A 133 -0.31 -30.69 4.02
C GLY A 133 -1.07 -29.64 4.83
N TRP A 134 -0.34 -28.71 5.45
CA TRP A 134 -0.88 -27.62 6.23
C TRP A 134 -1.34 -26.49 5.33
N LEU A 135 -2.49 -25.90 5.64
CA LEU A 135 -2.91 -24.63 5.10
C LEU A 135 -2.56 -23.55 6.13
N VAL A 136 -1.77 -22.56 5.73
CA VAL A 136 -1.38 -21.47 6.63
C VAL A 136 -2.55 -20.49 6.73
N VAL A 137 -3.09 -20.33 7.95
CA VAL A 137 -4.23 -19.45 8.24
C VAL A 137 -3.80 -18.10 8.82
N GLN A 138 -2.60 -18.06 9.40
CA GLN A 138 -1.95 -16.87 9.92
C GLN A 138 -0.44 -17.01 9.73
N HIS A 139 0.22 -15.94 9.29
CA HIS A 139 1.68 -15.87 9.22
C HIS A 139 2.16 -14.52 9.73
N ARG A 140 3.08 -14.53 10.70
CA ARG A 140 3.65 -13.34 11.37
C ARG A 140 5.13 -13.55 11.60
N TYR A 141 5.98 -12.67 11.11
CA TYR A 141 7.44 -12.76 11.21
C TYR A 141 8.19 -11.42 11.05
N ASP A 142 7.62 -10.36 10.46
CA ASP A 142 8.31 -9.09 10.17
C ASP A 142 7.57 -7.82 10.62
N GLY A 143 6.32 -7.93 11.07
CA GLY A 143 5.50 -6.80 11.53
C GLY A 143 5.01 -5.88 10.39
N SER A 144 5.10 -6.30 9.13
CA SER A 144 4.63 -5.53 7.97
C SER A 144 3.10 -5.32 7.95
N VAL A 145 2.35 -6.13 8.69
CA VAL A 145 0.89 -6.05 8.77
C VAL A 145 0.44 -5.80 10.20
N ASP A 146 -0.36 -4.75 10.40
CA ASP A 146 -1.03 -4.49 11.69
C ASP A 146 -2.18 -5.50 11.92
N PHE A 147 -2.16 -6.20 13.06
CA PHE A 147 -3.19 -7.15 13.48
C PHE A 147 -4.21 -6.54 14.47
N TYR A 148 -4.08 -5.26 14.85
CA TYR A 148 -5.05 -4.58 15.71
C TYR A 148 -6.24 -4.03 14.91
N ARG A 149 -6.96 -4.95 14.26
CA ARG A 149 -8.00 -4.68 13.25
C ARG A 149 -9.43 -4.86 13.77
N ASN A 150 -10.40 -4.39 12.99
CA ASN A 150 -11.83 -4.50 13.31
C ASN A 150 -12.43 -5.87 12.91
N TRP A 151 -13.71 -6.08 13.24
CA TRP A 151 -14.44 -7.32 12.96
C TRP A 151 -14.47 -7.67 11.46
N THR A 152 -14.79 -6.71 10.60
CA THR A 152 -14.93 -6.92 9.16
C THR A 152 -13.61 -7.36 8.52
N GLU A 153 -12.48 -6.79 8.96
CA GLU A 153 -11.16 -7.20 8.49
C GLU A 153 -10.82 -8.63 8.92
N TYR A 154 -11.06 -9.00 10.19
CA TYR A 154 -10.85 -10.38 10.65
C TYR A 154 -11.80 -11.40 10.01
N ARG A 155 -13.03 -10.98 9.68
CA ARG A 155 -14.01 -11.78 8.92
C ARG A 155 -13.49 -12.10 7.52
N ASN A 156 -13.04 -11.08 6.78
CA ASN A 156 -12.68 -11.20 5.37
C ASN A 156 -11.24 -11.70 5.13
N GLY A 157 -10.34 -11.45 6.08
CA GLY A 157 -8.90 -11.64 5.94
C GLY A 157 -8.18 -10.36 5.51
N PHE A 158 -6.89 -10.28 5.82
CA PHE A 158 -6.02 -9.13 5.51
C PHE A 158 -4.56 -9.57 5.38
N GLY A 159 -3.73 -8.72 4.76
CA GLY A 159 -2.34 -9.04 4.44
C GLY A 159 -2.18 -9.77 3.10
N SER A 160 -0.98 -10.34 2.87
CA SER A 160 -0.65 -11.06 1.64
C SER A 160 -0.11 -12.45 1.93
N VAL A 161 -0.53 -13.45 1.14
CA VAL A 161 0.03 -14.82 1.23
C VAL A 161 1.51 -14.90 0.87
N ASP A 162 2.07 -13.85 0.25
CA ASP A 162 3.50 -13.71 -0.01
C ASP A 162 4.26 -13.04 1.16
N GLY A 163 3.56 -12.64 2.23
CA GLY A 163 4.13 -11.99 3.41
C GLY A 163 3.38 -12.32 4.71
N GLU A 164 3.15 -11.34 5.58
CA GLU A 164 2.27 -11.49 6.75
C GLU A 164 0.79 -11.41 6.35
N PHE A 165 -0.04 -12.27 6.95
CA PHE A 165 -1.47 -12.27 6.67
C PHE A 165 -2.32 -13.00 7.72
N TRP A 166 -3.62 -12.72 7.66
CA TRP A 166 -4.71 -13.45 8.27
C TRP A 166 -5.68 -13.92 7.16
N LEU A 167 -5.97 -15.21 7.08
CA LEU A 167 -6.78 -15.79 5.99
C LEU A 167 -8.23 -15.26 5.97
N GLY A 168 -8.79 -14.99 7.15
CA GLY A 168 -10.19 -14.58 7.33
C GLY A 168 -11.04 -15.66 7.99
N LEU A 169 -11.86 -15.26 8.96
CA LEU A 169 -12.74 -16.16 9.72
C LEU A 169 -13.81 -16.82 8.85
N GLY A 170 -14.32 -16.13 7.82
CA GLY A 170 -15.29 -16.71 6.89
C GLY A 170 -14.73 -17.93 6.15
N LYS A 171 -13.50 -17.80 5.63
CA LYS A 171 -12.79 -18.90 4.97
C LYS A 171 -12.43 -19.99 5.99
N LEU A 172 -11.99 -19.59 7.18
CA LEU A 172 -11.63 -20.54 8.25
C LEU A 172 -12.83 -21.42 8.65
N HIS A 173 -14.01 -20.82 8.83
CA HIS A 173 -15.25 -21.54 9.13
C HIS A 173 -15.61 -22.50 7.99
N GLN A 174 -15.58 -22.04 6.73
CA GLN A 174 -15.85 -22.85 5.55
C GLN A 174 -14.95 -24.11 5.48
N ILE A 175 -13.67 -23.95 5.82
CA ILE A 175 -12.72 -25.06 5.84
C ILE A 175 -13.05 -26.02 6.99
N THR A 176 -13.22 -25.50 8.21
CA THR A 176 -13.41 -26.35 9.40
C THR A 176 -14.76 -27.05 9.45
N SER A 177 -15.81 -26.47 8.85
CA SER A 177 -17.14 -27.09 8.77
C SER A 177 -17.22 -28.16 7.67
N ALA A 178 -16.43 -28.02 6.59
CA ALA A 178 -16.42 -29.00 5.50
C ALA A 178 -15.83 -30.35 5.91
N ARG A 179 -14.91 -30.39 6.88
CA ARG A 179 -14.29 -31.62 7.42
C ARG A 179 -13.47 -31.35 8.68
N LYS A 180 -13.13 -32.43 9.38
CA LYS A 180 -12.23 -32.39 10.55
C LYS A 180 -10.84 -31.89 10.15
N HIS A 181 -10.39 -30.84 10.82
CA HIS A 181 -9.05 -30.28 10.72
C HIS A 181 -8.34 -30.35 12.07
N GLU A 182 -7.02 -30.47 12.02
CA GLU A 182 -6.15 -30.24 13.17
C GLU A 182 -5.52 -28.86 13.07
N LEU A 183 -5.18 -28.27 14.23
CA LEU A 183 -4.51 -26.98 14.30
C LEU A 183 -3.07 -27.19 14.76
N LEU A 184 -2.13 -26.54 14.06
CA LEU A 184 -0.74 -26.42 14.43
C LEU A 184 -0.40 -24.94 14.58
N VAL A 185 0.23 -24.59 15.69
CA VAL A 185 0.76 -23.26 15.97
C VAL A 185 2.25 -23.40 16.19
N GLU A 186 3.05 -22.74 15.34
CA GLU A 186 4.50 -22.66 15.45
C GLU A 186 4.90 -21.28 15.96
N LEU A 187 5.78 -21.24 16.96
CA LEU A 187 6.27 -20.02 17.57
C LEU A 187 7.79 -20.06 17.55
N LYS A 188 8.40 -18.95 17.14
CA LYS A 188 9.86 -18.78 17.12
C LYS A 188 10.22 -17.63 18.04
N ASP A 189 11.15 -17.86 18.97
CA ASP A 189 11.69 -16.79 19.79
C ASP A 189 12.77 -15.97 19.06
N SER A 190 13.26 -14.92 19.72
CA SER A 190 14.30 -14.03 19.18
C SER A 190 15.63 -14.73 18.92
N ASP A 191 15.90 -15.83 19.64
CA ASP A 191 17.11 -16.65 19.47
C ASP A 191 16.95 -17.69 18.35
N GLY A 192 15.77 -17.72 17.72
CA GLY A 192 15.44 -18.56 16.59
C GLY A 192 15.04 -19.99 16.96
N LYS A 193 14.79 -20.26 18.25
CA LYS A 193 14.31 -21.55 18.73
C LYS A 193 12.81 -21.66 18.52
N TYR A 194 12.39 -22.82 18.00
CA TYR A 194 11.00 -23.12 17.71
C TYR A 194 10.35 -23.91 18.85
N ILE A 195 9.14 -23.52 19.23
CA ILE A 195 8.20 -24.29 20.04
C ILE A 195 6.87 -24.42 19.28
N TYR A 196 6.06 -25.41 19.62
CA TYR A 196 4.80 -25.63 18.93
C TYR A 196 3.67 -26.11 19.86
N ALA A 197 2.44 -25.83 19.44
CA ALA A 197 1.21 -26.37 20.00
C ALA A 197 0.40 -27.04 18.88
N ARG A 198 -0.09 -28.25 19.12
CA ARG A 198 -0.89 -29.02 18.16
C ARG A 198 -2.16 -29.55 18.83
N TYR A 199 -3.29 -29.32 18.18
CA TYR A 199 -4.62 -29.75 18.63
C TYR A 199 -5.21 -30.71 17.61
N SER A 200 -5.65 -31.89 18.06
CA SER A 200 -6.13 -32.95 17.16
C SER A 200 -7.47 -32.66 16.46
N LYS A 201 -8.17 -31.61 16.89
CA LYS A 201 -9.37 -31.05 16.26
C LYS A 201 -9.37 -29.53 16.40
N PHE A 202 -9.92 -28.86 15.40
CA PHE A 202 -10.15 -27.42 15.40
C PHE A 202 -11.36 -27.09 14.54
N GLU A 203 -12.37 -26.49 15.16
CA GLU A 203 -13.61 -26.09 14.51
C GLU A 203 -14.12 -24.77 15.08
N ILE A 204 -14.56 -23.88 14.19
CA ILE A 204 -15.18 -22.60 14.56
C ILE A 204 -16.60 -22.49 14.01
N GLY A 205 -17.46 -21.80 14.76
CA GLY A 205 -18.84 -21.49 14.39
C GLY A 205 -18.93 -20.52 13.21
N ASN A 206 -20.15 -20.29 12.74
CA ASN A 206 -20.41 -19.35 11.66
C ASN A 206 -20.42 -17.88 12.15
N GLU A 207 -20.76 -16.94 11.27
CA GLU A 207 -20.80 -15.51 11.62
C GLU A 207 -21.89 -15.17 12.64
N GLU A 208 -23.07 -15.82 12.58
CA GLU A 208 -24.16 -15.64 13.54
C GLU A 208 -23.77 -16.09 14.96
N GLU A 209 -22.94 -17.13 15.04
CA GLU A 209 -22.33 -17.63 16.28
C GLU A 209 -21.10 -16.82 16.72
N GLN A 210 -20.76 -15.75 15.98
CA GLN A 210 -19.58 -14.91 16.21
C GLN A 210 -18.27 -15.71 16.19
N TYR A 211 -18.17 -16.68 15.27
CA TYR A 211 -17.01 -17.55 15.10
C TYR A 211 -16.53 -18.18 16.41
N GLU A 212 -17.48 -18.66 17.21
CA GLU A 212 -17.23 -19.40 18.45
C GLU A 212 -16.26 -20.55 18.23
N LEU A 213 -15.29 -20.74 19.12
CA LEU A 213 -14.38 -21.89 19.07
C LEU A 213 -15.13 -23.15 19.54
N LYS A 214 -15.78 -23.83 18.60
CA LYS A 214 -16.72 -24.93 18.87
C LYS A 214 -16.04 -26.16 19.46
N THR A 215 -14.88 -26.52 18.94
CA THR A 215 -14.21 -27.74 19.38
C THR A 215 -12.70 -27.66 19.22
N LEU A 216 -12.00 -28.06 20.27
CA LEU A 216 -10.56 -28.33 20.27
C LEU A 216 -10.29 -29.78 20.66
N GLY A 217 -9.35 -30.39 19.96
CA GLY A 217 -8.91 -31.76 20.26
C GLY A 217 -7.90 -31.82 21.40
N SER A 218 -7.43 -33.03 21.69
CA SER A 218 -6.30 -33.23 22.59
C SER A 218 -5.07 -32.41 22.17
N TYR A 219 -4.47 -31.74 23.14
CA TYR A 219 -3.24 -30.97 22.99
C TYR A 219 -2.00 -31.88 22.98
N THR A 220 -1.03 -31.54 22.14
CA THR A 220 0.35 -32.03 22.16
C THR A 220 1.30 -30.90 21.76
N GLY A 221 2.50 -30.85 22.33
CA GLY A 221 3.50 -29.85 21.94
C GLY A 221 4.37 -29.35 23.09
N THR A 222 5.29 -28.45 22.77
CA THR A 222 6.27 -27.87 23.69
C THR A 222 5.91 -26.45 24.17
N ALA A 223 4.89 -25.83 23.60
CA ALA A 223 4.51 -24.44 23.91
C ALA A 223 3.60 -24.27 25.14
N GLY A 224 3.02 -25.37 25.65
CA GLY A 224 1.99 -25.36 26.68
C GLY A 224 0.58 -25.20 26.09
N ASP A 225 -0.41 -25.79 26.74
CA ASP A 225 -1.80 -25.72 26.28
C ASP A 225 -2.45 -24.40 26.71
N SER A 226 -2.54 -23.45 25.78
CA SER A 226 -3.15 -22.14 26.01
C SER A 226 -4.52 -21.99 25.36
N LEU A 227 -4.88 -22.85 24.39
CA LEU A 227 -6.08 -22.68 23.57
C LEU A 227 -7.30 -23.42 24.09
N THR A 228 -7.13 -24.56 24.78
CA THR A 228 -8.26 -25.37 25.31
C THR A 228 -9.16 -24.55 26.23
N TYR A 229 -8.61 -23.60 26.98
CA TYR A 229 -9.37 -22.73 27.86
C TYR A 229 -10.35 -21.77 27.13
N HIS A 230 -10.18 -21.62 25.82
CA HIS A 230 -11.01 -20.78 24.97
C HIS A 230 -12.10 -21.55 24.22
N GLU A 231 -12.21 -22.87 24.41
CA GLU A 231 -13.30 -23.65 23.85
C GLU A 231 -14.66 -23.12 24.34
N GLY A 232 -15.62 -22.99 23.43
CA GLY A 232 -16.94 -22.40 23.68
C GLY A 232 -16.95 -20.88 23.82
N LYS A 233 -15.82 -20.19 23.61
CA LYS A 233 -15.77 -18.72 23.64
C LYS A 233 -15.96 -18.16 22.24
N LYS A 234 -16.45 -16.93 22.16
CA LYS A 234 -16.71 -16.18 20.92
C LYS A 234 -15.51 -15.32 20.52
N PHE A 235 -15.28 -15.16 19.22
CA PHE A 235 -14.19 -14.34 18.72
C PHE A 235 -14.47 -12.85 19.01
N LYS A 236 -13.46 -12.08 19.40
CA LYS A 236 -13.58 -10.65 19.72
C LYS A 236 -12.51 -9.85 19.00
N THR A 237 -12.83 -8.60 18.63
CA THR A 237 -11.92 -7.64 17.97
C THR A 237 -12.01 -6.26 18.64
N LYS A 238 -11.23 -5.29 18.14
CA LYS A 238 -11.10 -3.91 18.64
C LYS A 238 -12.43 -3.16 18.86
N HIS A 239 -13.45 -3.42 18.06
CA HIS A 239 -14.73 -2.69 18.09
C HIS A 239 -15.86 -3.60 18.56
N TRP A 240 -15.95 -3.83 19.87
CA TRP A 240 -17.17 -4.34 20.48
C TRP A 240 -17.81 -3.18 21.28
N SER A 241 -19.03 -2.80 20.86
CA SER A 241 -19.81 -1.65 21.36
C SER A 241 -20.87 -2.14 22.35
N THR A 242 -20.91 -1.46 23.50
CA THR A 242 -22.12 -1.01 24.21
C THR A 242 -23.28 -1.98 24.35
N ASP A 243 -23.23 -2.88 25.33
CA ASP A 243 -24.43 -3.15 26.15
C ASP A 243 -24.17 -3.96 27.42
N GLU A 244 -22.91 -4.26 27.80
CA GLU A 244 -22.73 -5.04 29.01
C GLU A 244 -21.47 -4.77 29.86
N ILE A 245 -20.47 -3.96 29.46
CA ILE A 245 -19.29 -3.70 30.32
C ILE A 245 -19.40 -2.32 30.99
N SER A 246 -20.00 -2.28 32.17
CA SER A 246 -19.81 -1.21 33.15
C SER A 246 -18.70 -1.51 34.17
N MET A 247 -17.94 -2.62 34.05
CA MET A 247 -17.05 -3.09 35.12
C MET A 247 -15.77 -3.78 34.64
N ILE A 248 -15.01 -3.21 33.68
CA ILE A 248 -13.61 -3.61 33.51
C ILE A 248 -12.74 -2.34 33.41
N PRO A 249 -11.82 -2.11 34.37
CA PRO A 249 -10.86 -1.02 34.31
C PRO A 249 -10.04 -1.08 33.02
N SER A 250 -9.84 0.06 32.36
CA SER A 250 -9.13 0.24 31.07
C SER A 250 -7.72 -0.37 30.98
N ASN A 251 -7.15 -0.72 32.11
CA ASN A 251 -5.84 -1.32 32.35
C ASN A 251 -5.83 -2.86 32.24
N LEU A 252 -6.97 -3.51 31.95
CA LEU A 252 -7.11 -4.97 31.73
C LEU A 252 -7.51 -5.34 30.28
N ALA A 253 -7.60 -4.37 29.36
CA ALA A 253 -7.96 -4.62 27.97
C ALA A 253 -6.74 -5.13 27.16
N CYS A 254 -6.76 -6.40 26.79
CA CYS A 254 -5.74 -6.98 25.90
C CYS A 254 -5.81 -6.33 24.49
N GLN A 255 -4.67 -5.89 23.96
CA GLN A 255 -4.56 -5.36 22.60
C GLN A 255 -4.41 -6.52 21.61
N GLY A 256 -5.53 -6.99 21.03
CA GLY A 256 -5.53 -8.03 19.99
C GLY A 256 -6.89 -8.71 19.86
N ALA A 257 -7.18 -9.26 18.67
CA ALA A 257 -8.39 -10.06 18.48
C ALA A 257 -8.20 -11.49 18.98
N TRP A 258 -9.10 -11.99 19.82
CA TRP A 258 -9.01 -13.34 20.40
C TRP A 258 -10.36 -13.82 20.98
N TRP A 259 -10.42 -15.09 21.41
CA TRP A 259 -11.56 -15.67 22.13
C TRP A 259 -11.45 -15.32 23.65
N TYR A 260 -12.42 -14.64 24.32
CA TYR A 260 -12.24 -13.96 25.65
C TYR A 260 -13.20 -14.38 26.82
N MET A 261 -12.88 -14.03 28.09
CA MET A 261 -13.65 -14.25 29.36
C MET A 261 -13.91 -12.98 30.22
N ARG A 262 -14.97 -12.91 31.06
CA ARG A 262 -15.25 -11.80 32.02
C ARG A 262 -15.00 -12.21 33.51
N GLY A 263 -14.56 -11.30 34.39
CA GLY A 263 -14.17 -11.54 35.82
C GLY A 263 -15.25 -11.29 36.91
N PHE A 264 -15.02 -11.82 38.14
CA PHE A 264 -15.91 -11.96 39.32
C PHE A 264 -15.89 -10.77 40.33
N GLU A 265 -16.96 -10.56 41.13
CA GLU A 265 -17.06 -9.64 42.30
C GLU A 265 -17.30 -10.37 43.64
N GLN A 266 -16.76 -9.85 44.76
CA GLN A 266 -17.15 -10.16 46.15
C GLN A 266 -17.13 -8.89 47.04
N ASN A 267 -18.11 -8.79 47.96
CA ASN A 267 -18.36 -7.71 48.92
C ASN A 267 -18.16 -8.18 50.36
N GLU A 268 -17.58 -7.37 51.27
CA GLU A 268 -17.95 -7.34 52.70
C GLU A 268 -17.70 -5.95 53.35
N THR A 269 -18.59 -5.58 54.28
CA THR A 269 -18.63 -4.31 55.04
C THR A 269 -18.35 -4.51 56.54
N THR A 270 -17.79 -3.47 57.15
CA THR A 270 -17.37 -3.33 58.55
C THR A 270 -18.49 -3.01 59.55
N SER A 271 -18.27 -3.22 60.85
CA SER A 271 -19.02 -2.54 61.93
C SER A 271 -18.14 -2.07 63.09
N SER A 272 -18.57 -0.98 63.73
CA SER A 272 -17.93 -0.16 64.78
C SER A 272 -18.49 -0.42 66.18
N LEU A 273 -17.82 0.00 67.27
CA LEU A 273 -18.52 0.55 68.44
C LEU A 273 -17.63 1.39 69.41
N THR A 274 -18.31 2.33 70.08
CA THR A 274 -17.98 3.40 71.07
C THR A 274 -17.51 2.88 72.45
N GLY A 275 -16.91 3.58 73.43
CA GLY A 275 -16.64 4.98 73.77
C GLY A 275 -16.64 5.12 75.33
N TYR A 276 -15.85 6.02 75.95
CA TYR A 276 -16.08 6.73 77.25
C TYR A 276 -14.83 7.56 77.62
N GLY A 277 -14.99 8.88 77.82
CA GLY A 277 -13.91 9.78 78.25
C GLY A 277 -14.32 11.26 78.28
N TYR A 278 -15.57 11.53 78.64
CA TYR A 278 -16.30 12.72 78.19
C TYR A 278 -15.74 14.06 78.72
N GLU A 279 -15.23 14.13 79.95
CA GLU A 279 -14.93 15.44 80.56
C GLU A 279 -13.52 15.97 80.21
N LEU A 280 -12.51 15.10 80.12
CA LEU A 280 -11.19 15.48 79.56
C LEU A 280 -11.25 15.65 78.03
N LEU A 281 -12.16 14.92 77.37
CA LEU A 281 -12.47 15.11 75.95
C LEU A 281 -13.03 16.51 75.71
N THR A 282 -13.90 17.05 76.58
CA THR A 282 -14.60 18.31 76.30
C THR A 282 -13.63 19.51 76.24
N ALA A 283 -12.71 19.65 77.19
CA ALA A 283 -11.72 20.72 77.18
C ALA A 283 -10.69 20.58 76.03
N LYS A 284 -10.29 19.34 75.70
CA LYS A 284 -9.48 19.07 74.50
C LYS A 284 -10.27 19.35 73.22
N LEU A 285 -11.58 19.07 73.21
CA LEU A 285 -12.49 19.37 72.10
C LEU A 285 -12.60 20.87 71.88
N GLU A 286 -12.68 21.69 72.93
CA GLU A 286 -12.76 23.14 72.80
C GLU A 286 -11.44 23.74 72.26
N TYR A 287 -10.29 23.27 72.73
CA TYR A 287 -8.99 23.68 72.19
C TYR A 287 -8.80 23.22 70.73
N ILE A 288 -9.23 21.99 70.42
CA ILE A 288 -9.24 21.47 69.05
C ILE A 288 -10.23 22.27 68.18
N GLN A 289 -11.39 22.67 68.70
CA GLN A 289 -12.35 23.53 68.01
C GLN A 289 -11.75 24.89 67.66
N TYR A 290 -11.04 25.53 68.60
CA TYR A 290 -10.33 26.78 68.32
C TYR A 290 -9.28 26.61 67.22
N LYS A 291 -8.42 25.58 67.32
CA LYS A 291 -7.41 25.29 66.28
C LYS A 291 -8.04 24.92 64.93
N LEU A 292 -9.20 24.27 64.93
CA LEU A 292 -9.97 23.98 63.73
C LEU A 292 -10.53 25.25 63.08
N ILE A 293 -10.89 26.27 63.87
CA ILE A 293 -11.34 27.57 63.34
C ILE A 293 -10.17 28.35 62.72
N GLU A 294 -9.01 28.36 63.38
CA GLU A 294 -7.79 28.98 62.85
C GLU A 294 -7.35 28.33 61.54
N MET A 295 -7.32 26.98 61.51
CA MET A 295 -7.06 26.22 60.28
C MET A 295 -8.12 26.45 59.21
N ASP A 296 -9.39 26.66 59.57
CA ASP A 296 -10.45 26.95 58.59
C ASP A 296 -10.25 28.30 57.91
N TYR A 297 -9.75 29.28 58.63
CA TYR A 297 -9.46 30.60 58.07
C TYR A 297 -8.32 30.54 57.06
N THR A 298 -7.19 29.91 57.42
CA THR A 298 -6.06 29.73 56.51
C THR A 298 -6.43 28.87 55.30
N MET A 299 -7.20 27.79 55.51
CA MET A 299 -7.71 26.95 54.42
C MET A 299 -8.67 27.70 53.49
N LYS A 300 -9.38 28.73 53.99
CA LYS A 300 -10.27 29.56 53.17
C LYS A 300 -9.50 30.50 52.26
N GLU A 301 -8.44 31.13 52.75
CA GLU A 301 -7.54 31.96 51.92
C GLU A 301 -6.84 31.11 50.86
N ASP A 302 -6.30 29.94 51.24
CA ASP A 302 -5.69 29.01 50.29
C ASP A 302 -6.70 28.52 49.23
N ARG A 303 -7.97 28.28 49.63
CA ARG A 303 -9.04 27.89 48.71
C ARG A 303 -9.32 28.98 47.68
N GLU A 304 -9.41 30.24 48.09
CA GLU A 304 -9.65 31.36 47.18
C GLU A 304 -8.48 31.52 46.19
N ALA A 305 -7.24 31.36 46.65
CA ALA A 305 -6.06 31.37 45.78
C ALA A 305 -6.02 30.18 44.79
N ILE A 306 -6.43 28.98 45.23
CA ILE A 306 -6.54 27.80 44.37
C ILE A 306 -7.66 27.97 43.34
N GLU A 307 -8.82 28.48 43.72
CA GLU A 307 -9.95 28.72 42.80
C GLU A 307 -9.57 29.75 41.72
N GLN A 308 -8.81 30.79 42.07
CA GLN A 308 -8.29 31.76 41.10
C GLN A 308 -7.32 31.12 40.10
N LYS A 309 -6.32 30.38 40.58
CA LYS A 309 -5.36 29.67 39.71
C LYS A 309 -6.04 28.63 38.82
N LEU A 310 -7.08 27.96 39.33
CA LEU A 310 -7.86 27.00 38.56
C LEU A 310 -8.67 27.69 37.44
N SER A 311 -9.22 28.87 37.70
CA SER A 311 -9.90 29.68 36.67
C SER A 311 -8.95 30.09 35.54
N GLU A 312 -7.74 30.52 35.88
CA GLU A 312 -6.70 30.86 34.91
C GLU A 312 -6.27 29.63 34.09
N GLN A 313 -6.09 28.48 34.74
CA GLN A 313 -5.76 27.22 34.06
C GLN A 313 -6.89 26.75 33.12
N LYS A 314 -8.16 26.89 33.51
CA LYS A 314 -9.32 26.60 32.64
C LYS A 314 -9.33 27.48 31.40
N SER A 315 -9.08 28.78 31.56
CA SER A 315 -9.00 29.71 30.43
C SER A 315 -7.88 29.33 29.46
N LEU A 316 -6.69 28.99 29.97
CA LEU A 316 -5.56 28.54 29.17
C LEU A 316 -5.86 27.23 28.44
N SER A 317 -6.48 26.26 29.13
CA SER A 317 -6.88 24.97 28.55
C SER A 317 -7.89 25.14 27.41
N ASN A 318 -8.89 26.01 27.58
CA ASN A 318 -9.89 26.28 26.56
C ASN A 318 -9.28 26.96 25.32
N GLY A 319 -8.33 27.88 25.52
CA GLY A 319 -7.59 28.51 24.42
C GLY A 319 -6.75 27.49 23.63
N LEU A 320 -6.08 26.56 24.33
CA LEU A 320 -5.31 25.49 23.70
C LEU A 320 -6.22 24.55 22.88
N LEU A 321 -7.37 24.18 23.46
CA LEU A 321 -8.35 23.32 22.82
C LEU A 321 -8.88 23.93 21.52
N TRP A 322 -9.20 25.22 21.54
CA TRP A 322 -9.63 25.96 20.35
C TRP A 322 -8.55 25.99 19.25
N ALA A 323 -7.28 26.20 19.61
CA ALA A 323 -6.18 26.22 18.65
C ALA A 323 -5.94 24.84 18.00
N ILE A 324 -6.10 23.76 18.76
CA ILE A 324 -6.02 22.39 18.25
C ILE A 324 -7.18 22.10 17.30
N ASP A 325 -8.40 22.48 17.66
CA ASP A 325 -9.61 22.30 16.84
C ASP A 325 -9.49 22.99 15.47
N GLN A 326 -8.99 24.22 15.44
CA GLN A 326 -8.78 24.97 14.19
C GLN A 326 -7.73 24.31 13.29
N LYS A 327 -6.59 23.87 13.85
CA LYS A 327 -5.52 23.21 13.08
C LYS A 327 -5.98 21.84 12.56
N LEU A 328 -6.68 21.07 13.38
CA LEU A 328 -7.17 19.75 13.01
C LEU A 328 -8.23 19.86 11.89
N SER A 329 -9.17 20.80 12.02
CA SER A 329 -10.19 21.06 11.00
C SER A 329 -9.59 21.47 9.65
N GLY A 330 -8.56 22.33 9.67
CA GLY A 330 -7.83 22.73 8.46
C GLY A 330 -7.10 21.55 7.79
N ALA A 331 -6.41 20.73 8.58
CA ALA A 331 -5.70 19.55 8.07
C ALA A 331 -6.67 18.50 7.49
N ILE A 332 -7.81 18.26 8.15
CA ILE A 332 -8.86 17.36 7.66
C ILE A 332 -9.40 17.86 6.32
N SER A 333 -9.70 19.16 6.20
CA SER A 333 -10.21 19.75 4.95
C SER A 333 -9.24 19.56 3.78
N GLN A 334 -7.95 19.83 3.99
CA GLN A 334 -6.92 19.63 2.97
C GLN A 334 -6.76 18.15 2.56
N LEU A 335 -6.82 17.25 3.54
CA LEU A 335 -6.74 15.81 3.29
C LEU A 335 -7.96 15.32 2.49
N THR A 336 -9.17 15.77 2.83
CA THR A 336 -10.40 15.43 2.10
C THR A 336 -10.33 15.91 0.66
N GLN A 337 -9.84 17.12 0.39
CA GLN A 337 -9.68 17.64 -0.98
C GLN A 337 -8.66 16.82 -1.79
N THR A 338 -7.53 16.47 -1.17
CA THR A 338 -6.46 15.68 -1.82
C THR A 338 -6.95 14.27 -2.17
N ILE A 339 -7.64 13.60 -1.24
CA ILE A 339 -8.22 12.28 -1.46
C ILE A 339 -9.29 12.34 -2.56
N GLY A 340 -10.16 13.36 -2.54
CA GLY A 340 -11.17 13.57 -3.57
C GLY A 340 -10.56 13.68 -4.98
N HIS A 341 -9.52 14.51 -5.12
CA HIS A 341 -8.83 14.72 -6.39
C HIS A 341 -8.12 13.44 -6.89
N ASN A 342 -7.42 12.73 -6.01
CA ASN A 342 -6.73 11.49 -6.36
C ASN A 342 -7.71 10.39 -6.77
N LEU A 343 -8.85 10.28 -6.08
CA LEU A 343 -9.89 9.31 -6.41
C LEU A 343 -10.52 9.60 -7.78
N THR A 344 -10.82 10.87 -8.09
CA THR A 344 -11.32 11.25 -9.42
C THR A 344 -10.29 10.93 -10.51
N THR A 345 -9.00 11.19 -10.24
CA THR A 345 -7.92 10.90 -11.18
C THR A 345 -7.78 9.40 -11.46
N LEU A 346 -7.76 8.56 -10.42
CA LEU A 346 -7.71 7.11 -10.53
C LEU A 346 -8.95 6.55 -11.26
N GLN A 347 -10.12 7.14 -11.01
CA GLN A 347 -11.36 6.75 -11.68
C GLN A 347 -11.34 7.07 -13.17
N THR A 348 -10.85 8.24 -13.56
CA THR A 348 -10.67 8.59 -14.98
C THR A 348 -9.69 7.64 -15.66
N GLN A 349 -8.54 7.36 -15.03
CA GLN A 349 -7.53 6.43 -15.56
C GLN A 349 -8.07 4.99 -15.69
N SER A 350 -8.84 4.51 -14.71
CA SER A 350 -9.47 3.19 -14.75
C SER A 350 -10.49 3.08 -15.89
N ASN A 351 -11.32 4.11 -16.08
CA ASN A 351 -12.31 4.14 -17.16
C ASN A 351 -11.65 4.21 -18.55
N GLU A 352 -10.55 4.96 -18.69
CA GLU A 352 -9.77 5.01 -19.93
C GLU A 352 -9.10 3.66 -20.24
N MET A 353 -8.55 2.99 -19.22
CA MET A 353 -7.92 1.67 -19.35
C MET A 353 -8.94 0.58 -19.73
N LEU A 354 -10.14 0.62 -19.14
CA LEU A 354 -11.21 -0.31 -19.47
C LEU A 354 -11.76 -0.09 -20.88
N SER A 355 -11.89 1.18 -21.30
CA SER A 355 -12.27 1.54 -22.67
C SER A 355 -11.24 1.05 -23.70
N GLN A 356 -9.94 1.18 -23.41
CA GLN A 356 -8.87 0.65 -24.24
C GLN A 356 -8.85 -0.88 -24.28
N GLN A 357 -9.07 -1.57 -23.15
CA GLN A 357 -9.17 -3.03 -23.11
C GLN A 357 -10.35 -3.56 -23.94
N MET A 358 -11.52 -2.92 -23.84
CA MET A 358 -12.69 -3.28 -24.63
C MET A 358 -12.48 -3.06 -26.13
N ALA A 359 -11.80 -1.98 -26.52
CA ALA A 359 -11.42 -1.72 -27.91
C ALA A 359 -10.42 -2.77 -28.44
N CYS A 360 -9.43 -3.18 -27.64
CA CYS A 360 -8.45 -4.20 -27.99
C CYS A 360 -9.07 -5.60 -28.13
N ALA A 361 -10.00 -5.98 -27.24
CA ALA A 361 -10.70 -7.27 -27.30
C ALA A 361 -11.60 -7.37 -28.55
N ASN A 362 -12.33 -6.30 -28.89
CA ASN A 362 -13.11 -6.22 -30.13
C ASN A 362 -12.23 -6.31 -31.39
N HIS A 363 -11.03 -5.71 -31.36
CA HIS A 363 -10.08 -5.79 -32.47
C HIS A 363 -9.50 -7.20 -32.70
N GLU A 364 -9.19 -7.95 -31.63
CA GLU A 364 -8.69 -9.33 -31.76
C GLU A 364 -9.75 -10.35 -32.19
N GLN A 365 -11.01 -10.13 -31.80
CA GLN A 365 -12.11 -10.98 -32.22
C GLN A 365 -12.45 -10.76 -33.70
N MET A 366 -12.56 -9.49 -34.13
CA MET A 366 -12.72 -9.13 -35.54
C MET A 366 -11.55 -9.61 -36.42
N ARG A 367 -10.32 -9.62 -35.88
CA ARG A 367 -9.12 -10.17 -36.54
C ARG A 367 -9.23 -11.67 -36.84
N ARG A 368 -9.82 -12.45 -35.93
CA ARG A 368 -9.99 -13.91 -36.10
C ARG A 368 -11.12 -14.25 -37.08
N GLU A 369 -12.18 -13.44 -37.13
CA GLU A 369 -13.29 -13.62 -38.07
C GLU A 369 -12.95 -13.20 -39.52
N ILE A 370 -12.15 -12.14 -39.71
CA ILE A 370 -11.68 -11.73 -41.05
C ILE A 370 -10.69 -12.76 -41.64
N GLN A 371 -9.89 -13.43 -40.78
CA GLN A 371 -8.93 -14.45 -41.21
C GLN A 371 -9.59 -15.74 -41.71
N THR A 372 -10.83 -16.02 -41.29
CA THR A 372 -11.57 -17.22 -41.68
C THR A 372 -12.49 -17.01 -42.89
N LEU A 373 -12.77 -15.76 -43.30
CA LEU A 373 -13.79 -15.44 -44.33
C LEU A 373 -13.27 -14.83 -45.66
N ALA A 374 -12.00 -14.44 -45.81
CA ALA A 374 -11.54 -13.71 -47.02
C ALA A 374 -10.81 -14.60 -48.07
N PRO A 375 -11.24 -14.60 -49.35
CA PRO A 375 -10.51 -15.21 -50.47
C PRO A 375 -9.14 -14.56 -50.71
N LYS A 376 -8.16 -15.35 -51.17
CA LYS A 376 -6.72 -14.98 -51.28
C LYS A 376 -6.40 -13.67 -52.00
N LYS A 377 -7.26 -13.19 -52.92
CA LYS A 377 -6.98 -12.03 -53.78
C LYS A 377 -7.24 -10.67 -53.10
N ASP A 378 -8.12 -10.62 -52.10
CA ASP A 378 -8.42 -9.39 -51.33
C ASP A 378 -7.48 -9.21 -50.12
N ARG A 379 -6.73 -10.26 -49.76
CA ARG A 379 -5.72 -10.24 -48.69
C ARG A 379 -4.56 -9.30 -48.98
N ASP A 380 -4.20 -9.10 -50.25
CA ASP A 380 -3.08 -8.24 -50.61
C ASP A 380 -3.46 -6.75 -50.62
N HIS A 381 -4.75 -6.42 -50.78
CA HIS A 381 -5.23 -5.05 -50.73
C HIS A 381 -5.49 -4.56 -49.29
N PHE A 382 -6.01 -5.44 -48.42
CA PHE A 382 -6.23 -5.14 -47.00
C PHE A 382 -4.94 -5.07 -46.17
N ARG A 383 -3.86 -5.71 -46.63
CA ARG A 383 -2.53 -5.68 -45.98
C ARG A 383 -1.82 -4.33 -46.15
N ALA A 384 -2.22 -3.54 -47.14
CA ALA A 384 -1.65 -2.23 -47.43
C ALA A 384 -2.28 -1.08 -46.59
N SER A 385 -3.40 -1.31 -45.91
CA SER A 385 -4.19 -0.22 -45.28
C SER A 385 -4.52 -0.42 -43.79
N SER A 386 -3.98 -1.44 -43.11
CA SER A 386 -4.23 -1.68 -41.68
C SER A 386 -3.22 -0.99 -40.74
N PRO A 387 -3.66 -0.35 -39.64
CA PRO A 387 -2.77 0.23 -38.61
C PRO A 387 -1.91 -0.81 -37.87
N PHE A 388 -2.26 -2.10 -37.94
CA PHE A 388 -1.59 -3.18 -37.20
C PHE A 388 -0.29 -3.68 -37.83
N THR A 389 0.11 -3.16 -39.00
CA THR A 389 1.46 -3.39 -39.55
C THR A 389 2.52 -2.51 -38.87
N LYS A 390 2.12 -1.46 -38.13
CA LYS A 390 3.04 -0.52 -37.44
C LYS A 390 3.85 -1.17 -36.31
N MET A 391 3.37 -2.25 -35.69
CA MET A 391 4.01 -2.84 -34.50
C MET A 391 4.87 -4.08 -34.77
N GLN A 392 4.93 -4.55 -36.03
CA GLN A 392 5.78 -5.67 -36.44
C GLN A 392 7.06 -5.22 -37.17
N THR A 393 7.16 -3.92 -37.47
CA THR A 393 8.30 -3.30 -38.13
C THR A 393 9.18 -2.65 -37.07
N SER A 394 10.40 -3.13 -36.91
CA SER A 394 11.41 -2.47 -36.09
C SER A 394 12.05 -1.33 -36.89
N TYR A 395 12.38 -0.23 -36.22
CA TYR A 395 13.08 0.90 -36.80
C TYR A 395 14.47 1.01 -36.19
N ARG A 396 15.45 1.47 -36.97
CA ARG A 396 16.80 1.65 -36.43
C ARG A 396 16.85 2.70 -35.33
N ALA A 397 16.12 3.78 -35.55
CA ALA A 397 16.01 4.91 -34.65
C ALA A 397 14.64 5.57 -34.82
N CYS A 398 14.18 6.31 -33.81
CA CYS A 398 12.93 7.08 -33.88
C CYS A 398 12.90 8.07 -35.05
N LYS A 399 14.05 8.59 -35.48
CA LYS A 399 14.18 9.49 -36.64
C LYS A 399 13.74 8.83 -37.97
N GLU A 400 13.93 7.52 -38.10
CA GLU A 400 13.58 6.73 -39.28
C GLU A 400 12.10 6.28 -39.30
N GLU A 401 11.36 6.50 -38.21
CA GLU A 401 9.94 6.19 -38.18
C GLU A 401 9.18 7.16 -39.13
N PRO A 402 8.37 6.63 -40.07
CA PRO A 402 7.75 7.41 -41.13
C PRO A 402 6.43 8.10 -40.77
N SER A 403 5.66 7.61 -39.78
CA SER A 403 4.40 8.23 -39.38
C SER A 403 4.58 9.58 -38.68
N LYS A 404 5.76 9.83 -38.07
CA LYS A 404 6.05 11.06 -37.31
C LYS A 404 5.04 11.29 -36.17
N GLU A 405 4.47 10.22 -35.65
CA GLU A 405 3.59 10.24 -34.48
C GLU A 405 4.39 9.87 -33.22
N SER A 406 4.17 10.61 -32.12
CA SER A 406 4.77 10.22 -30.84
C SER A 406 4.09 8.96 -30.31
N GLY A 407 4.88 8.01 -29.82
CA GLY A 407 4.32 6.74 -29.37
C GLY A 407 5.36 5.66 -29.16
N LYS A 408 4.86 4.42 -28.99
CA LYS A 408 5.67 3.25 -28.71
C LYS A 408 6.04 2.53 -30.01
N TYR A 409 7.33 2.28 -30.19
CA TYR A 409 7.86 1.62 -31.38
C TYR A 409 8.93 0.60 -31.00
N LEU A 410 9.09 -0.44 -31.82
CA LEU A 410 10.21 -1.36 -31.67
C LEU A 410 11.46 -0.74 -32.29
N ILE A 411 12.51 -0.59 -31.50
CA ILE A 411 13.79 -0.04 -31.90
C ILE A 411 14.83 -1.16 -32.00
N GLN A 412 15.56 -1.18 -33.11
CA GLN A 412 16.57 -2.19 -33.41
C GLN A 412 17.79 -1.51 -34.05
N PRO A 413 18.78 -1.05 -33.24
CA PRO A 413 19.90 -0.24 -33.72
C PRO A 413 20.76 -0.91 -34.81
N THR A 414 20.97 -2.23 -34.70
CA THR A 414 21.61 -3.03 -35.75
C THR A 414 20.80 -4.29 -36.05
N ALA A 415 20.96 -4.86 -37.26
CA ALA A 415 20.18 -6.02 -37.70
C ALA A 415 20.37 -7.28 -36.83
N ASN A 416 21.47 -7.35 -36.07
CA ASN A 416 21.80 -8.48 -35.19
C ASN A 416 21.27 -8.29 -33.76
N ASP A 417 20.77 -7.09 -33.43
CA ASP A 417 20.28 -6.79 -32.09
C ASP A 417 18.86 -7.31 -31.88
N GLU A 418 18.56 -7.75 -30.67
CA GLU A 418 17.16 -7.95 -30.26
C GLU A 418 16.43 -6.60 -30.19
N PRO A 419 15.30 -6.44 -30.91
CA PRO A 419 14.48 -5.25 -30.84
C PRO A 419 13.95 -5.02 -29.42
N PHE A 420 13.86 -3.76 -29.02
CA PHE A 420 13.30 -3.36 -27.72
C PHE A 420 12.23 -2.30 -27.91
N LEU A 421 11.28 -2.24 -26.97
CA LEU A 421 10.22 -1.24 -26.99
C LEU A 421 10.77 0.11 -26.51
N GLY A 422 10.71 1.13 -27.37
CA GLY A 422 11.10 2.51 -27.04
C GLY A 422 9.94 3.47 -27.22
N TYR A 423 9.99 4.61 -26.51
CA TYR A 423 9.07 5.72 -26.73
C TYR A 423 9.73 6.74 -27.65
N CYS A 424 9.15 6.94 -28.83
CA CYS A 424 9.57 7.95 -29.79
C CYS A 424 8.77 9.24 -29.58
N GLU A 425 9.46 10.35 -29.34
CA GLU A 425 8.89 11.69 -29.36
C GLU A 425 9.15 12.33 -30.73
N GLN A 426 8.08 12.54 -31.48
CA GLN A 426 8.10 13.05 -32.85
C GLN A 426 7.61 14.49 -32.96
N THR A 427 6.93 15.02 -31.94
CA THR A 427 6.29 16.34 -32.00
C THR A 427 7.16 17.46 -31.44
N ALA A 428 7.97 17.16 -30.43
CA ALA A 428 8.84 18.14 -29.78
C ALA A 428 10.22 18.24 -30.47
N PHE A 429 10.78 19.45 -30.52
CA PHE A 429 12.15 19.73 -30.99
C PHE A 429 12.51 19.12 -32.37
N GLY A 430 11.54 19.10 -33.30
CA GLY A 430 11.72 18.55 -34.65
C GLY A 430 11.65 17.03 -34.75
N GLY A 431 11.26 16.34 -33.68
CA GLY A 431 10.99 14.91 -33.66
C GLY A 431 12.22 14.00 -33.82
N GLY A 432 11.98 12.69 -33.87
CA GLY A 432 13.01 11.66 -34.01
C GLY A 432 13.72 11.31 -32.71
N TRP A 433 13.17 11.66 -31.56
CA TRP A 433 13.79 11.47 -30.26
C TRP A 433 13.40 10.14 -29.63
N LEU A 434 14.38 9.38 -29.15
CA LEU A 434 14.17 8.22 -28.29
C LEU A 434 14.25 8.65 -26.83
N VAL A 435 13.14 8.56 -26.10
CA VAL A 435 13.09 8.85 -24.66
C VAL A 435 13.67 7.68 -23.90
N PHE A 436 14.65 7.95 -23.03
CA PHE A 436 15.29 6.90 -22.21
C PHE A 436 15.10 7.09 -20.71
N GLN A 437 14.60 8.25 -20.28
CA GLN A 437 14.19 8.52 -18.90
C GLN A 437 12.99 9.45 -18.92
N HIS A 438 11.98 9.17 -18.08
CA HIS A 438 10.82 10.04 -17.91
C HIS A 438 10.33 10.01 -16.46
N ARG A 439 10.21 11.18 -15.83
CA ARG A 439 9.72 11.42 -14.46
C ARG A 439 8.68 12.54 -14.49
N PHE A 440 7.55 12.37 -13.82
CA PHE A 440 6.48 13.37 -13.76
C PHE A 440 5.49 13.21 -12.60
N ASN A 441 5.50 12.10 -11.86
CA ASN A 441 4.52 11.85 -10.78
C ASN A 441 5.03 11.02 -9.60
N GLY A 442 6.25 10.49 -9.65
CA GLY A 442 6.82 9.67 -8.58
C GLY A 442 6.19 8.27 -8.43
N SER A 443 5.49 7.78 -9.46
CA SER A 443 4.85 6.45 -9.46
C SER A 443 5.85 5.30 -9.46
N VAL A 444 7.10 5.54 -9.89
CA VAL A 444 8.15 4.52 -9.93
C VAL A 444 9.30 4.93 -9.01
N ASP A 445 9.73 3.99 -8.17
CA ASP A 445 10.95 4.18 -7.35
C ASP A 445 12.20 4.06 -8.23
N PHE A 446 13.06 5.07 -8.19
CA PHE A 446 14.34 5.11 -8.92
C PHE A 446 15.54 4.79 -8.02
N TYR A 447 15.36 4.54 -6.72
CA TYR A 447 16.45 4.12 -5.82
C TYR A 447 16.75 2.60 -5.94
N ARG A 448 17.17 2.21 -7.15
CA ARG A 448 17.32 0.83 -7.61
C ARG A 448 18.78 0.35 -7.65
N ASN A 449 18.96 -0.96 -7.76
CA ASN A 449 20.27 -1.60 -7.80
C ASN A 449 20.90 -1.57 -9.22
N TRP A 450 22.15 -2.04 -9.35
CA TRP A 450 22.90 -2.06 -10.60
C TRP A 450 22.19 -2.85 -11.71
N ILE A 451 21.69 -4.03 -11.39
CA ILE A 451 21.06 -4.94 -12.37
C ILE A 451 19.77 -4.31 -12.92
N GLU A 452 18.99 -3.64 -12.08
CA GLU A 452 17.78 -2.92 -12.48
C GLU A 452 18.13 -1.73 -13.41
N TYR A 453 19.13 -0.91 -13.07
CA TYR A 453 19.57 0.19 -13.94
C TYR A 453 20.19 -0.28 -15.26
N ARG A 454 20.87 -1.42 -15.23
CA ARG A 454 21.39 -2.08 -16.42
C ARG A 454 20.28 -2.49 -17.38
N ASN A 455 19.30 -3.23 -16.86
CA ASN A 455 18.25 -3.86 -17.66
C ASN A 455 17.11 -2.90 -18.03
N GLY A 456 16.88 -1.85 -17.23
CA GLY A 456 15.72 -0.97 -17.35
C GLY A 456 14.59 -1.35 -16.39
N PHE A 457 13.74 -0.37 -16.08
CA PHE A 457 12.58 -0.54 -15.19
C PHE A 457 11.50 0.52 -15.46
N GLY A 458 10.30 0.30 -14.95
CA GLY A 458 9.13 1.14 -15.21
C GLY A 458 8.42 0.75 -16.51
N SER A 459 7.56 1.64 -17.01
CA SER A 459 6.82 1.44 -18.26
C SER A 459 6.92 2.67 -19.15
N VAL A 460 7.06 2.46 -20.45
CA VAL A 460 7.03 3.54 -21.46
C VAL A 460 5.70 4.31 -21.50
N ASP A 461 4.63 3.74 -20.91
CA ASP A 461 3.34 4.40 -20.70
C ASP A 461 3.28 5.24 -19.40
N ALA A 462 4.35 5.23 -18.60
CA ALA A 462 4.44 5.87 -17.28
C ALA A 462 5.86 6.45 -17.05
N GLU A 463 6.31 6.49 -15.79
CA GLU A 463 7.71 6.78 -15.47
C GLU A 463 8.59 5.55 -15.76
N PHE A 464 9.77 5.76 -16.33
CA PHE A 464 10.67 4.66 -16.66
C PHE A 464 12.12 5.09 -16.82
N TRP A 465 12.97 4.08 -16.77
CA TRP A 465 14.37 4.08 -17.18
C TRP A 465 14.57 2.99 -18.22
N LEU A 466 15.07 3.35 -19.41
CA LEU A 466 15.19 2.42 -20.54
C LEU A 466 16.16 1.27 -20.30
N GLY A 467 17.19 1.48 -19.48
CA GLY A 467 18.27 0.52 -19.26
C GLY A 467 19.58 0.97 -19.90
N LEU A 468 20.68 0.84 -19.16
CA LEU A 468 22.02 1.24 -19.60
C LEU A 468 22.51 0.39 -20.78
N GLU A 469 22.15 -0.90 -20.86
CA GLU A 469 22.53 -1.75 -22.00
C GLU A 469 21.89 -1.28 -23.31
N HIS A 470 20.59 -0.96 -23.27
CA HIS A 470 19.90 -0.39 -24.44
C HIS A 470 20.50 0.96 -24.82
N LEU A 471 20.79 1.82 -23.84
CA LEU A 471 21.37 3.13 -24.08
C LEU A 471 22.79 3.06 -24.65
N HIS A 472 23.63 2.17 -24.14
CA HIS A 472 24.98 1.93 -24.65
C HIS A 472 24.93 1.42 -26.10
N ARG A 473 24.06 0.44 -26.37
CA ARG A 473 23.90 -0.11 -27.72
C ARG A 473 23.49 0.94 -28.75
N VAL A 474 22.53 1.80 -28.40
CA VAL A 474 22.09 2.89 -29.29
C VAL A 474 23.20 3.91 -29.51
N THR A 475 23.83 4.38 -28.43
CA THR A 475 24.76 5.52 -28.50
C THR A 475 26.17 5.17 -28.97
N SER A 476 26.61 3.91 -28.83
CA SER A 476 27.92 3.45 -29.34
C SER A 476 27.95 3.23 -30.85
N THR A 477 26.78 2.98 -31.46
CA THR A 477 26.69 2.68 -32.89
C THR A 477 26.83 3.95 -33.74
N ARG A 478 26.29 5.08 -33.28
CA ARG A 478 26.26 6.36 -34.01
C ARG A 478 26.26 7.54 -33.07
N SER A 479 26.67 8.71 -33.57
CA SER A 479 26.59 9.96 -32.83
C SER A 479 25.13 10.34 -32.55
N HIS A 480 24.82 10.55 -31.27
CA HIS A 480 23.52 11.02 -30.81
C HIS A 480 23.68 12.34 -30.09
N GLU A 481 22.72 13.24 -30.27
CA GLU A 481 22.55 14.40 -29.39
C GLU A 481 21.63 14.05 -28.22
N LEU A 482 21.76 14.78 -27.12
CA LEU A 482 20.94 14.64 -25.92
C LEU A 482 20.10 15.89 -25.69
N LEU A 483 18.83 15.70 -25.37
CA LEU A 483 17.94 16.72 -24.86
C LEU A 483 17.38 16.29 -23.50
N ILE A 484 17.40 17.21 -22.55
CA ILE A 484 16.83 17.07 -21.21
C ILE A 484 15.83 18.19 -21.02
N GLU A 485 14.58 17.81 -20.79
CA GLU A 485 13.50 18.72 -20.41
C GLU A 485 13.26 18.65 -18.92
N LEU A 486 13.02 19.79 -18.29
CA LEU A 486 12.85 19.93 -16.84
C LEU A 486 11.69 20.88 -16.55
N LYS A 487 10.88 20.56 -15.55
CA LYS A 487 9.82 21.45 -15.03
C LYS A 487 9.84 21.44 -13.51
N ASP A 488 9.77 22.61 -12.88
CA ASP A 488 9.58 22.69 -11.43
C ASP A 488 8.10 22.56 -11.03
N PHE A 489 7.83 22.47 -9.72
CA PHE A 489 6.47 22.34 -9.18
C PHE A 489 5.62 23.61 -9.36
N GLU A 490 6.23 24.76 -9.65
CA GLU A 490 5.54 26.00 -10.02
C GLU A 490 5.14 26.02 -11.52
N GLY A 491 5.66 25.07 -12.29
CA GLY A 491 5.36 24.89 -13.69
C GLY A 491 6.32 25.57 -14.66
N ASN A 492 7.42 26.14 -14.16
CA ASN A 492 8.44 26.74 -15.01
C ASN A 492 9.19 25.65 -15.77
N TYR A 493 9.26 25.79 -17.08
CA TYR A 493 9.88 24.84 -17.99
C TYR A 493 11.24 25.35 -18.49
N ILE A 494 12.25 24.49 -18.43
CA ILE A 494 13.60 24.74 -18.95
C ILE A 494 14.13 23.49 -19.65
N TYR A 495 15.16 23.65 -20.48
CA TYR A 495 15.80 22.52 -21.15
C TYR A 495 17.32 22.67 -21.26
N ALA A 496 18.01 21.54 -21.38
CA ALA A 496 19.43 21.45 -21.68
C ALA A 496 19.64 20.51 -22.88
N ARG A 497 20.43 20.95 -23.86
CA ARG A 497 20.74 20.18 -25.07
C ARG A 497 22.25 20.08 -25.24
N TYR A 498 22.73 18.90 -25.59
CA TYR A 498 24.15 18.63 -25.84
C TYR A 498 24.30 18.01 -27.22
N SER A 499 25.23 18.53 -28.03
CA SER A 499 25.41 18.10 -29.43
C SER A 499 25.89 16.66 -29.61
N GLU A 500 26.42 16.04 -28.55
CA GLU A 500 26.88 14.66 -28.52
C GLU A 500 26.54 14.03 -27.18
N PHE A 501 26.25 12.73 -27.18
CA PHE A 501 26.00 11.91 -26.01
C PHE A 501 26.35 10.45 -26.30
N GLU A 502 27.27 9.89 -25.53
CA GLU A 502 27.66 8.48 -25.61
C GLU A 502 27.99 7.96 -24.23
N ILE A 503 27.54 6.73 -23.94
CA ILE A 503 27.94 6.01 -22.74
C ILE A 503 28.80 4.80 -23.10
N GLY A 504 29.77 4.46 -22.23
CA GLY A 504 30.60 3.27 -22.40
C GLY A 504 29.87 1.96 -22.08
N SER A 505 30.56 0.85 -22.21
CA SER A 505 30.02 -0.50 -21.97
C SER A 505 29.91 -0.85 -20.47
N GLU A 506 29.24 -1.96 -20.14
CA GLU A 506 29.20 -2.47 -18.75
C GLU A 506 30.61 -2.73 -18.18
N ALA A 507 31.51 -3.26 -19.01
CA ALA A 507 32.89 -3.54 -18.64
C ALA A 507 33.67 -2.28 -18.23
N GLU A 508 33.29 -1.13 -18.80
CA GLU A 508 33.85 0.18 -18.47
C GLU A 508 33.08 0.89 -17.35
N GLN A 509 31.99 0.29 -16.85
CA GLN A 509 31.03 0.83 -15.89
C GLN A 509 30.19 2.01 -16.43
N TYR A 510 29.76 1.91 -17.68
CA TYR A 510 28.90 2.88 -18.39
C TYR A 510 29.30 4.36 -18.22
N PRO A 511 30.58 4.75 -18.42
CA PRO A 511 30.99 6.13 -18.24
C PRO A 511 30.28 7.05 -19.24
N LEU A 512 29.98 8.29 -18.84
CA LEU A 512 29.51 9.34 -19.75
C LEU A 512 30.66 9.78 -20.67
N LYS A 513 30.95 8.96 -21.69
CA LYS A 513 32.13 9.07 -22.56
C LYS A 513 32.16 10.35 -23.37
N LYS A 514 31.05 10.65 -24.06
CA LYS A 514 30.93 11.84 -24.88
C LYS A 514 29.80 12.70 -24.37
N LEU A 515 30.10 13.98 -24.28
CA LEU A 515 29.13 15.04 -24.04
C LEU A 515 29.59 16.26 -24.84
N GLY A 516 28.77 16.65 -25.80
CA GLY A 516 29.05 17.71 -26.76
C GLY A 516 28.82 19.11 -26.21
N THR A 517 28.77 20.09 -27.10
CA THR A 517 28.56 21.50 -26.74
C THR A 517 27.16 21.69 -26.15
N TYR A 518 27.08 22.34 -25.00
CA TYR A 518 25.84 22.70 -24.33
C TYR A 518 25.12 23.87 -25.02
N THR A 519 23.79 23.75 -25.12
CA THR A 519 22.86 24.84 -25.43
C THR A 519 21.58 24.66 -24.60
N GLY A 520 20.78 25.72 -24.43
CA GLY A 520 19.48 25.64 -23.76
C GLY A 520 19.30 26.70 -22.67
N THR A 521 18.21 26.58 -21.91
CA THR A 521 17.79 27.55 -20.89
C THR A 521 18.12 27.12 -19.46
N ALA A 522 18.41 25.84 -19.22
CA ALA A 522 18.60 25.29 -17.87
C ALA A 522 19.96 25.57 -17.21
N LYS A 523 20.87 26.27 -17.91
CA LYS A 523 22.33 26.28 -17.66
C LYS A 523 22.96 24.87 -17.68
N ASP A 524 24.27 24.80 -17.89
CA ASP A 524 24.98 23.52 -18.04
C ASP A 524 25.16 22.80 -16.70
N GLY A 525 24.33 21.78 -16.48
CA GLY A 525 24.36 20.90 -15.30
C GLY A 525 25.05 19.56 -15.51
N LEU A 526 25.41 19.18 -16.74
CA LEU A 526 25.90 17.82 -17.04
C LEU A 526 27.39 17.76 -17.37
N THR A 527 28.04 18.85 -17.77
CA THR A 527 29.48 18.86 -18.04
C THR A 527 30.32 18.45 -16.83
N TYR A 528 29.86 18.74 -15.61
CA TYR A 528 30.49 18.28 -14.36
C TYR A 528 30.55 16.74 -14.23
N HIS A 529 29.65 16.05 -14.92
CA HIS A 529 29.52 14.59 -14.91
C HIS A 529 30.25 13.91 -16.08
N LYS A 530 30.85 14.68 -16.99
CA LYS A 530 31.53 14.14 -18.18
C LYS A 530 32.71 13.26 -17.76
N GLY A 531 32.78 12.05 -18.33
CA GLY A 531 33.80 11.05 -18.03
C GLY A 531 33.57 10.25 -16.75
N MET A 532 32.57 10.59 -15.93
CA MET A 532 32.26 9.84 -14.72
C MET A 532 31.58 8.51 -15.05
N LYS A 533 31.84 7.50 -14.23
CA LYS A 533 31.22 6.17 -14.31
C LYS A 533 29.84 6.20 -13.65
N PHE A 534 28.97 5.27 -14.03
CA PHE A 534 27.66 5.16 -13.42
C PHE A 534 27.77 4.48 -12.05
N SER A 535 27.06 4.98 -11.04
CA SER A 535 27.05 4.41 -9.69
C SER A 535 25.62 4.20 -9.18
N THR A 536 25.41 3.08 -8.49
CA THR A 536 24.16 2.70 -7.81
C THR A 536 24.43 2.43 -6.33
N LYS A 537 23.38 2.28 -5.52
CA LYS A 537 23.51 1.99 -4.08
C LYS A 537 24.38 0.77 -3.77
N ASP A 538 24.37 -0.23 -4.64
CA ASP A 538 25.09 -1.49 -4.51
C ASP A 538 26.39 -1.55 -5.35
N ARG A 539 26.73 -0.49 -6.10
CA ARG A 539 27.94 -0.42 -6.92
C ARG A 539 28.50 0.99 -7.00
N ASP A 540 29.49 1.25 -6.17
CA ASP A 540 30.22 2.51 -6.12
C ASP A 540 31.30 2.58 -7.23
N ASN A 541 31.11 3.49 -8.18
CA ASN A 541 32.11 3.87 -9.17
C ASN A 541 32.28 5.40 -9.25
N ASP A 542 31.89 6.13 -8.21
CA ASP A 542 31.88 7.59 -8.26
C ASP A 542 33.28 8.20 -8.03
N GLY A 543 33.37 9.52 -8.16
CA GLY A 543 34.62 10.26 -8.02
C GLY A 543 35.01 10.54 -6.56
N TYR A 544 34.17 10.18 -5.59
CA TYR A 544 34.33 10.57 -4.21
C TYR A 544 34.92 9.45 -3.35
N THR A 545 36.13 9.68 -2.84
CA THR A 545 36.93 8.61 -2.21
C THR A 545 36.45 8.16 -0.83
N SER A 546 35.48 8.85 -0.23
CA SER A 546 35.14 8.65 1.19
C SER A 546 33.69 8.20 1.44
N LYS A 547 32.81 8.31 0.44
CA LYS A 547 31.40 7.96 0.56
C LYS A 547 30.84 7.59 -0.82
N ASN A 548 29.84 6.72 -0.83
CA ASN A 548 29.06 6.40 -2.03
C ASN A 548 27.99 7.48 -2.25
N CYS A 549 28.17 8.29 -3.28
CA CYS A 549 27.24 9.35 -3.68
C CYS A 549 25.85 8.80 -4.00
N ALA A 550 25.72 7.57 -4.50
CA ALA A 550 24.42 6.98 -4.81
C ALA A 550 23.58 6.75 -3.54
N GLU A 551 24.19 6.35 -2.43
CA GLU A 551 23.50 6.20 -1.13
C GLU A 551 23.17 7.57 -0.50
N ASP A 552 24.14 8.49 -0.52
CA ASP A 552 24.00 9.83 0.07
C ASP A 552 22.97 10.68 -0.69
N CYS A 553 22.89 10.53 -2.01
CA CYS A 553 22.01 11.32 -2.89
C CYS A 553 20.73 10.58 -3.30
N GLY A 554 20.51 9.35 -2.81
CA GLY A 554 19.23 8.64 -2.94
C GLY A 554 18.80 8.33 -4.38
N GLY A 555 19.76 8.04 -5.27
CA GLY A 555 19.52 7.76 -6.69
C GLY A 555 20.75 7.18 -7.38
N ALA A 556 20.64 6.86 -8.67
CA ALA A 556 21.79 6.38 -9.45
C ALA A 556 22.13 7.32 -10.61
N TRP A 557 23.42 7.59 -10.80
CA TRP A 557 23.87 8.59 -11.76
C TRP A 557 25.35 8.43 -12.12
N TRP A 558 25.81 9.23 -13.09
CA TRP A 558 27.23 9.47 -13.37
C TRP A 558 27.82 10.40 -12.31
N TYR A 559 27.87 9.98 -11.05
CA TYR A 559 28.32 10.83 -9.95
C TYR A 559 29.81 11.14 -10.00
N ASN A 560 30.16 12.36 -9.58
CA ASN A 560 31.53 12.78 -9.31
C ASN A 560 31.68 12.91 -7.78
N ALA A 561 31.61 14.13 -7.22
CA ALA A 561 31.65 14.38 -5.78
C ALA A 561 30.71 15.52 -5.34
N CYS A 562 29.38 15.35 -5.32
CA CYS A 562 28.63 14.23 -5.88
C CYS A 562 27.94 14.61 -7.20
N PHE A 563 27.18 15.72 -7.23
CA PHE A 563 26.42 16.07 -8.43
C PHE A 563 26.17 17.56 -8.64
N HIS A 564 25.91 17.89 -9.91
CA HIS A 564 25.19 19.10 -10.33
C HIS A 564 23.81 18.77 -10.91
N ALA A 565 23.60 17.53 -11.36
CA ALA A 565 22.30 16.99 -11.74
C ALA A 565 22.07 15.64 -11.05
N ASN A 566 20.88 15.44 -10.48
CA ASN A 566 20.45 14.20 -9.83
C ASN A 566 19.02 13.85 -10.27
N LEU A 567 18.84 13.52 -11.55
CA LEU A 567 17.49 13.36 -12.14
C LEU A 567 16.82 12.01 -11.80
N ASN A 568 17.58 11.09 -11.21
CA ASN A 568 17.18 9.74 -10.89
C ASN A 568 16.97 9.51 -9.37
N ALA A 569 16.88 10.59 -8.60
CA ALA A 569 16.58 10.49 -7.17
C ALA A 569 15.07 10.52 -6.90
N ARG A 570 14.73 10.66 -5.61
CA ARG A 570 13.36 10.58 -5.11
C ARG A 570 12.53 11.74 -5.66
N TYR A 571 11.30 11.44 -6.08
CA TYR A 571 10.32 12.45 -6.49
C TYR A 571 9.72 13.10 -5.24
N ASN A 572 10.09 14.34 -4.95
CA ASN A 572 9.53 15.15 -3.87
C ASN A 572 9.61 16.65 -4.19
N ASN A 573 8.68 17.42 -3.62
CA ASN A 573 8.67 18.89 -3.70
C ASN A 573 9.33 19.48 -2.45
N ALA A 574 10.65 19.26 -2.32
CA ALA A 574 11.42 19.75 -1.19
C ALA A 574 12.82 20.17 -1.64
N GLU A 575 13.48 21.03 -0.85
CA GLU A 575 14.91 21.25 -0.99
C GLU A 575 15.65 20.12 -0.28
N ASP A 576 16.14 19.17 -1.05
CA ASP A 576 16.72 17.92 -0.57
C ASP A 576 17.74 17.41 -1.59
N THR A 577 18.94 17.05 -1.15
CA THR A 577 19.96 16.46 -2.04
C THR A 577 19.54 15.10 -2.58
N LYS A 578 18.52 14.48 -1.97
CA LYS A 578 17.86 13.24 -2.43
C LYS A 578 16.63 13.50 -3.32
N ALA A 579 16.38 14.74 -3.72
CA ALA A 579 15.34 15.10 -4.67
C ALA A 579 15.83 15.01 -6.13
N ILE A 580 14.88 15.07 -7.08
CA ILE A 580 15.19 15.29 -8.50
C ILE A 580 15.73 16.71 -8.67
N VAL A 581 17.05 16.86 -8.84
CA VAL A 581 17.70 18.19 -8.82
C VAL A 581 18.43 18.51 -10.12
N TRP A 582 18.32 19.78 -10.54
CA TRP A 582 19.23 20.43 -11.50
C TRP A 582 19.83 21.69 -10.86
N HIS A 583 20.96 21.53 -10.17
CA HIS A 583 21.52 22.55 -9.28
C HIS A 583 21.78 23.88 -10.00
N LYS A 584 22.18 23.84 -11.27
CA LYS A 584 22.54 25.05 -12.03
C LYS A 584 21.34 25.95 -12.37
N TYR A 585 20.11 25.47 -12.25
CA TYR A 585 18.92 26.26 -12.55
C TYR A 585 18.74 27.40 -11.54
N LYS A 586 18.47 27.06 -10.28
CA LYS A 586 18.24 28.03 -9.18
C LYS A 586 19.40 28.12 -8.18
N SER A 587 20.53 27.45 -8.44
CA SER A 587 21.62 27.27 -7.46
C SER A 587 21.12 26.69 -6.13
N SER A 588 20.16 25.77 -6.23
CA SER A 588 19.47 25.15 -5.11
C SER A 588 19.33 23.65 -5.32
N TYR A 589 18.97 22.94 -4.26
CA TYR A 589 18.62 21.52 -4.29
C TYR A 589 17.10 21.31 -4.31
N THR A 590 16.36 22.26 -4.89
CA THR A 590 14.90 22.18 -5.00
C THR A 590 14.50 21.08 -5.98
N GLY A 591 13.61 20.19 -5.52
CA GLY A 591 13.06 19.12 -6.33
C GLY A 591 12.28 19.60 -7.56
N LEU A 592 12.39 18.86 -8.66
CA LEU A 592 11.69 19.08 -9.92
C LEU A 592 10.47 18.17 -10.05
N ALA A 593 9.41 18.70 -10.66
CA ALA A 593 8.15 17.99 -10.90
C ALA A 593 8.16 17.17 -12.19
N TYR A 594 9.10 17.43 -13.10
CA TYR A 594 9.17 16.76 -14.39
C TYR A 594 10.61 16.69 -14.86
N THR A 595 11.01 15.52 -15.37
CA THR A 595 12.24 15.37 -16.16
C THR A 595 12.01 14.42 -17.30
N ARG A 596 12.48 14.75 -18.50
CA ARG A 596 12.50 13.81 -19.62
C ARG A 596 13.83 13.90 -20.33
N MET A 597 14.53 12.77 -20.44
CA MET A 597 15.79 12.68 -21.17
C MET A 597 15.60 11.87 -22.44
N MET A 598 16.07 12.42 -23.56
CA MET A 598 15.89 11.83 -24.86
C MET A 598 17.10 12.04 -25.76
N ILE A 599 17.37 11.07 -26.64
CA ILE A 599 18.49 11.10 -27.58
C ILE A 599 18.00 11.03 -29.02
N ARG A 600 18.76 11.63 -29.95
CA ARG A 600 18.46 11.58 -31.38
C ARG A 600 19.74 11.45 -32.19
N GLU A 601 19.71 10.59 -33.21
CA GLU A 601 20.82 10.45 -34.16
C GLU A 601 21.05 11.78 -34.91
N VAL A 602 22.30 12.28 -34.87
CA VAL A 602 22.70 13.55 -35.49
C VAL A 602 22.85 13.38 -36.99
#